data_AF-A0A7X3YUX3-F1
#
_entry.id   AF-A0A7X3YUX3-F1
#
_cell.length_a   1.000
_cell.length_b   1.000
_cell.length_c   1.000
_cell.angle_alpha   90.00
_cell.angle_beta   90.00
_cell.angle_gamma   90.00
#
_symmetry.space_group_name_H-M   'P 1'
#
loop_
_entity.id
_entity.type
_entity.pdbx_description
1 polymer ?
#
loop_
_entity_poly.entity_id
_entity_poly.type
_entity_poly.pdbx_seq_one_letter_code
_entity_poly.pdbx_strand_id
1 'polypeptide(L)' 'ASWGSMIRDGTRYMLVAPHMVVAPGLALMGVVLSMNLLGDRLRDWLDVKNRSVKETP' A
#
# COMPACT_ATOMS: atom_id res chain seq x y z
N ALA A 1 -17.34 0.96 -12.95
CA ALA A 1 -16.63 2.04 -12.24
C ALA A 1 -15.31 1.49 -11.72
N SER A 2 -14.20 2.24 -11.86
CA SER A 2 -12.93 1.88 -11.22
C SER A 2 -12.72 2.75 -9.99
N TRP A 3 -11.90 2.30 -9.03
CA TRP A 3 -11.63 3.10 -7.82
C TRP A 3 -11.04 4.47 -8.14
N GLY A 4 -10.22 4.58 -9.20
CA GLY A 4 -9.71 5.85 -9.71
C GLY A 4 -10.79 6.75 -10.32
N SER A 5 -11.78 6.18 -11.03
CA SER A 5 -12.90 6.98 -11.53
C SER A 5 -13.79 7.47 -10.40
N MET A 6 -13.95 6.68 -9.32
CA MET A 6 -14.71 7.08 -8.12
C MET A 6 -14.06 8.26 -7.38
N ILE A 7 -12.73 8.28 -7.26
CA ILE A 7 -12.01 9.43 -6.70
C ILE A 7 -12.21 10.67 -7.57
N ARG A 8 -12.05 10.53 -8.91
CA ARG A 8 -12.22 11.65 -9.86
C ARG A 8 -13.63 12.22 -9.83
N ASP A 9 -14.64 11.38 -9.65
CA ASP A 9 -16.03 11.85 -9.57
C ASP A 9 -16.33 12.46 -8.18
N GLY A 10 -15.73 11.94 -7.12
CA GLY A 10 -15.88 12.41 -5.74
C GLY A 10 -15.21 13.76 -5.48
N THR A 11 -14.17 14.15 -6.23
CA THR A 11 -13.53 15.48 -6.06
C THR A 11 -14.50 16.63 -6.31
N ARG A 12 -15.52 16.43 -7.16
CA ARG A 12 -16.60 17.41 -7.39
C ARG A 12 -17.45 17.68 -6.15
N TYR A 13 -17.46 16.75 -5.21
CA TYR A 13 -18.19 16.85 -3.95
C TYR A 13 -17.26 16.98 -2.74
N MET A 14 -15.98 17.28 -2.93
CA MET A 14 -14.99 17.26 -1.84
C MET A 14 -15.32 18.23 -0.69
N LEU A 15 -15.94 19.38 -1.00
CA LEU A 15 -16.35 20.37 0.00
C LEU A 15 -17.68 20.05 0.70
N VAL A 16 -18.48 19.14 0.13
CA VAL A 16 -19.86 18.85 0.58
C VAL A 16 -19.98 17.44 1.17
N ALA A 17 -19.31 16.46 0.56
CA ALA A 17 -19.32 15.04 0.91
C ALA A 17 -17.90 14.45 0.75
N PRO A 18 -16.93 14.83 1.61
CA PRO A 18 -15.54 14.40 1.50
C PRO A 18 -15.35 12.87 1.60
N HIS A 19 -16.27 12.17 2.28
CA HIS A 19 -16.23 10.71 2.44
C HIS A 19 -16.25 9.96 1.09
N MET A 20 -16.81 10.56 0.03
CA MET A 20 -16.85 9.96 -1.31
C MET A 20 -15.45 9.77 -1.92
N VAL A 21 -14.48 10.61 -1.54
CA VAL A 21 -13.08 10.50 -1.98
C VAL A 21 -12.27 9.65 -0.99
N VAL A 22 -12.55 9.80 0.31
CA VAL A 22 -11.82 9.11 1.38
C VAL A 22 -12.00 7.60 1.32
N ALA A 23 -13.22 7.10 1.07
CA ALA A 23 -13.48 5.66 1.04
C ALA A 23 -12.65 4.90 -0.03
N PRO A 24 -12.70 5.27 -1.33
CA PRO A 24 -11.84 4.63 -2.33
C PRO A 24 -10.35 4.95 -2.14
N GLY A 25 -10.01 6.11 -1.56
CA GLY A 25 -8.62 6.47 -1.22
C GLY A 25 -8.02 5.56 -0.16
N LEU A 26 -8.74 5.27 0.92
CA LEU A 26 -8.30 4.36 1.98
C LEU A 26 -8.19 2.92 1.49
N ALA A 27 -9.10 2.47 0.62
CA ALA A 27 -9.03 1.15 0.01
C ALA A 27 -7.74 0.98 -0.80
N LEU A 28 -7.38 1.96 -1.64
CA LEU A 28 -6.12 1.96 -2.39
C LEU A 28 -4.91 1.98 -1.45
N MET A 29 -4.93 2.84 -0.44
CA MET A 29 -3.84 2.95 0.53
C MET A 29 -3.62 1.63 1.27
N GLY A 30 -4.69 0.95 1.68
CA GLY A 30 -4.63 -0.36 2.33
C GLY A 30 -4.05 -1.44 1.41
N VAL A 31 -4.42 -1.45 0.13
CA VAL A 31 -3.86 -2.38 -0.86
C VAL A 31 -2.36 -2.13 -1.05
N VAL A 32 -1.95 -0.87 -1.22
CA VAL A 32 -0.54 -0.50 -1.40
C VAL A 32 0.28 -0.87 -0.16
N LEU A 33 -0.21 -0.56 1.04
CA LEU A 33 0.44 -0.92 2.30
C LEU A 33 0.58 -2.44 2.45
N SER A 34 -0.48 -3.19 2.17
CA SER A 34 -0.47 -4.66 2.25
C SER A 34 0.53 -5.26 1.28
N MET A 35 0.59 -4.75 0.04
CA MET A 35 1.56 -5.19 -0.96
C MET A 35 2.99 -4.81 -0.59
N ASN A 36 3.22 -3.61 -0.04
CA ASN A 36 4.55 -3.20 0.44
C ASN A 36 5.03 -4.10 1.58
N LEU A 37 4.20 -4.33 2.61
CA LEU A 37 4.54 -5.20 3.73
C LEU A 37 4.75 -6.65 3.30
N LEU A 38 3.94 -7.15 2.35
CA LEU A 38 4.11 -8.48 1.79
C LEU A 38 5.42 -8.59 1.02
N GLY A 39 5.77 -7.57 0.23
CA GLY A 39 7.02 -7.49 -0.50
C GLY A 39 8.24 -7.47 0.43
N ASP A 40 8.17 -6.69 1.50
CA ASP A 40 9.22 -6.62 2.52
C ASP A 40 9.39 -7.97 3.22
N ARG A 41 8.30 -8.63 3.61
CA ARG A 41 8.36 -9.98 4.20
C ARG A 41 8.91 -11.02 3.22
N LEU A 42 8.49 -10.96 1.96
CA LEU A 42 9.01 -11.86 0.93
C LEU A 42 10.51 -11.62 0.71
N ARG A 43 10.95 -10.36 0.69
CA ARG A 43 12.36 -9.98 0.59
C ARG A 43 13.15 -10.50 1.78
N ASP A 44 12.65 -10.35 3.00
CA ASP A 44 13.33 -10.84 4.20
C ASP A 44 13.51 -12.36 4.15
N TRP A 45 12.50 -13.10 3.70
CA TRP A 45 12.60 -14.56 3.50
C TRP A 45 13.60 -14.95 2.43
N LEU A 46 13.70 -14.16 1.34
CA LEU A 46 14.68 -14.38 0.27
C LEU A 46 16.11 -13.95 0.68
N ASP A 47 16.24 -12.94 1.55
CA ASP A 47 17.53 -12.39 2.02
C ASP A 47 18.13 -13.14 3.23
N VAL A 48 17.47 -14.22 3.69
CA VAL A 48 18.00 -15.14 4.73
C VAL A 48 19.37 -15.74 4.38
N LYS A 49 19.82 -15.68 3.12
CA LYS A 49 21.06 -16.35 2.67
C LYS A 49 22.35 -15.56 2.89
N ASN A 50 22.33 -14.28 3.28
CA ASN A 50 23.54 -13.44 3.32
C ASN A 50 24.11 -13.10 4.71
N ARG A 51 23.58 -13.67 5.80
CA ARG A 51 23.98 -13.28 7.17
C ARG A 51 24.57 -14.40 8.04
N SER A 52 25.01 -15.51 7.44
CA SER A 52 25.65 -16.63 8.17
C SER A 52 27.19 -16.58 8.17
N VAL A 53 27.83 -15.60 7.54
CA VAL A 53 29.30 -15.55 7.43
C VAL A 53 29.80 -14.23 7.98
N LYS A 54 30.02 -14.19 9.28
CA LYS A 54 31.05 -13.39 9.95
C LYS A 54 31.08 -13.77 11.44
N GLU A 55 31.34 -15.03 11.69
CA GLU A 55 32.14 -15.38 12.87
C GLU A 55 33.56 -14.94 12.54
N THR A 56 33.93 -13.78 13.08
CA THR A 56 35.30 -13.25 13.15
C THR A 56 35.95 -13.70 14.47
N PRO A 57 37.28 -13.59 14.63
CA PRO A 57 38.40 -14.01 13.78
C PRO A 57 39.00 -15.36 14.23
#